data_AF-A0A7S7LX28-F1
#
_entry.id   AF-A0A7S7LX28-F1
#
_cell.length_a   1.000
_cell.length_b   1.000
_cell.length_c   1.000
_cell.angle_alpha   90.00
_cell.angle_beta   90.00
_cell.angle_gamma   90.00
#
_symmetry.space_group_name_H-M   'P 1'
#
loop_
_entity.id
_entity.type
_entity.pdbx_description
1 polymer ?
#
loop_
_entity_poly.entity_id
_entity_poly.type
_entity_poly.pdbx_seq_one_letter_code
_entity_poly.pdbx_strand_id
1 'polypeptide(L)'
;MRKSISGIALGLLIALAPNILSAAGPHDGITCLGCHSTHFAVDDKLFAVKNTKMKNPLNRESFDKLTAKNCLGCHELTQFGGAGIRPVHMHTTHPIGMVPNPKIASVPTNLLKNGMLDCISCHEAHPSNKNFMYLRVNTNADGGNIQKLCAVCHDAKVDYDSAGIKKLSDIRIFSAMDQEKGSGFFLRDDVVIQNPTKSYIKPLGKLQENDIMPNYQNQPDWVYSPTINPLDDFKDTTTAPKKK
;
A
#
# COMPACT_ATOMS: atom_id res chain seq x y z
N MET A 1 68.79 -7.40 -26.41
CA MET A 1 67.71 -7.48 -27.42
C MET A 1 66.55 -8.21 -26.75
N ARG A 2 65.53 -7.65 -26.08
CA ARG A 2 64.68 -6.44 -26.22
C ARG A 2 64.15 -6.26 -27.64
N LYS A 3 62.80 -6.24 -27.75
CA LYS A 3 61.91 -6.40 -28.93
C LYS A 3 61.59 -7.90 -29.13
N SER A 4 60.39 -8.45 -28.92
CA SER A 4 59.06 -7.94 -29.23
C SER A 4 57.99 -8.61 -28.34
N ILE A 5 57.84 -8.12 -27.10
CA ILE A 5 56.71 -8.52 -26.22
C ILE A 5 55.56 -7.50 -26.32
N SER A 6 55.82 -6.32 -26.89
CA SER A 6 54.84 -5.23 -27.01
C SER A 6 53.83 -5.37 -28.15
N GLY A 7 54.02 -6.30 -29.09
CA GLY A 7 53.10 -6.48 -30.23
C GLY A 7 51.89 -7.38 -29.95
N ILE A 8 52.04 -8.36 -29.06
CA ILE A 8 50.97 -9.32 -28.76
C ILE A 8 50.00 -8.76 -27.70
N ALA A 9 50.52 -7.96 -26.76
CA ALA A 9 49.72 -7.32 -25.72
C ALA A 9 48.74 -6.25 -26.27
N LEU A 10 49.08 -5.59 -27.38
CA LEU A 10 48.21 -4.58 -27.99
C LEU A 10 47.17 -5.18 -28.95
N GLY A 11 47.49 -6.31 -29.59
CA GLY A 11 46.57 -7.04 -30.47
C GLY A 11 45.43 -7.75 -29.73
N LEU A 12 45.66 -8.22 -28.50
CA LEU A 12 44.62 -8.87 -27.69
C LEU A 12 43.68 -7.87 -26.99
N LEU A 13 44.15 -6.65 -26.73
CA LEU A 13 43.35 -5.56 -26.15
C LEU A 13 42.51 -4.81 -27.19
N ILE A 14 42.86 -4.94 -28.48
CA ILE A 14 42.12 -4.39 -29.64
C ILE A 14 41.31 -5.50 -30.35
N ALA A 15 41.34 -6.74 -29.82
CA ALA A 15 40.22 -7.69 -29.94
C ALA A 15 39.06 -7.31 -28.98
N LEU A 16 38.85 -6.00 -28.83
CA LEU A 16 37.56 -5.36 -29.03
C LEU A 16 36.61 -6.27 -29.84
N ALA A 17 35.37 -6.44 -29.48
CA ALA A 17 34.65 -5.79 -28.42
C ALA A 17 34.16 -6.89 -27.49
N PRO A 18 34.19 -6.70 -26.17
CA PRO A 18 33.14 -7.31 -25.41
C PRO A 18 31.82 -6.93 -26.11
N ASN A 19 31.13 -7.90 -26.70
CA ASN A 19 29.68 -7.88 -26.87
C ASN A 19 28.99 -7.93 -25.48
N ILE A 20 29.62 -7.35 -24.47
CA ILE A 20 29.03 -6.74 -23.28
C ILE A 20 28.56 -5.34 -23.68
N LEU A 21 28.04 -5.20 -24.91
CA LEU A 21 27.02 -4.22 -25.20
C LEU A 21 25.73 -4.92 -24.82
N SER A 22 25.35 -4.70 -23.56
CA SER A 22 24.05 -4.95 -22.96
C SER A 22 22.94 -5.17 -24.00
N ALA A 23 22.78 -6.41 -24.46
CA ALA A 23 21.61 -6.84 -25.23
C ALA A 23 20.39 -7.12 -24.30
N ALA A 24 20.55 -6.84 -23.01
CA ALA A 24 19.48 -6.34 -22.18
C ALA A 24 19.81 -4.86 -21.89
N GLY A 25 19.33 -3.95 -22.74
CA GLY A 25 19.19 -2.55 -22.32
C GLY A 25 18.38 -2.49 -21.01
N PRO A 26 18.43 -1.40 -20.23
CA PRO A 26 17.55 -1.25 -19.07
C PRO A 26 16.14 -1.60 -19.53
N HIS A 27 15.63 -2.74 -19.02
CA HIS A 27 14.50 -3.40 -19.61
C HIS A 27 13.36 -2.41 -19.78
N ASP A 28 12.95 -2.25 -21.03
CA ASP A 28 11.86 -1.40 -21.47
C ASP A 28 10.64 -1.54 -20.55
N GLY A 29 10.28 -0.42 -19.93
CA GLY A 29 8.91 -0.12 -19.56
C GLY A 29 8.33 -0.90 -18.38
N ILE A 30 7.27 -0.33 -17.85
CA ILE A 30 6.29 -0.99 -17.00
C ILE A 30 6.11 -2.46 -17.46
N THR A 31 6.65 -3.43 -16.72
CA THR A 31 6.33 -4.85 -16.93
C THR A 31 4.83 -5.05 -16.69
N CYS A 32 4.23 -6.17 -17.13
CA CYS A 32 2.80 -6.43 -16.90
C CYS A 32 2.38 -6.10 -15.45
N LEU A 33 3.20 -6.43 -14.45
CA LEU A 33 2.90 -6.15 -13.05
C LEU A 33 3.06 -4.68 -12.62
N GLY A 34 3.83 -3.86 -13.32
CA GLY A 34 3.93 -2.42 -13.05
C GLY A 34 2.58 -1.69 -13.20
N CYS A 35 1.73 -2.15 -14.12
CA CYS A 35 0.34 -1.68 -14.26
C CYS A 35 -0.71 -2.65 -13.72
N HIS A 36 -0.45 -3.97 -13.72
CA HIS A 36 -1.41 -5.00 -13.32
C HIS A 36 -1.21 -5.51 -11.87
N SER A 37 -0.38 -4.86 -11.06
CA SER A 37 -0.28 -5.19 -9.64
C SER A 37 -1.52 -4.73 -8.89
N THR A 38 -2.10 -5.63 -8.10
CA THR A 38 -3.27 -5.37 -7.24
C THR A 38 -3.04 -4.20 -6.29
N HIS A 39 -1.80 -3.94 -5.85
CA HIS A 39 -1.47 -2.82 -4.96
C HIS A 39 -1.22 -1.49 -5.70
N PHE A 40 -1.19 -1.50 -7.03
CA PHE A 40 -1.08 -0.30 -7.86
C PHE A 40 -2.34 -0.06 -8.70
N ALA A 41 -3.29 -1.00 -8.69
CA ALA A 41 -4.53 -0.93 -9.45
C ALA A 41 -5.52 0.07 -8.82
N VAL A 42 -5.78 1.18 -9.51
CA VAL A 42 -6.70 2.24 -9.06
C VAL A 42 -8.17 2.04 -9.48
N ASP A 43 -8.49 0.92 -10.17
CA ASP A 43 -9.84 0.56 -10.62
C ASP A 43 -10.03 -0.99 -10.71
N ASP A 44 -11.28 -1.44 -10.81
CA ASP A 44 -11.71 -2.85 -10.74
C ASP A 44 -11.26 -3.71 -11.94
N LYS A 45 -10.75 -3.10 -13.02
CA LYS A 45 -10.53 -3.76 -14.33
C LYS A 45 -9.22 -4.55 -14.45
N LEU A 46 -8.37 -4.55 -13.41
CA LEU A 46 -6.98 -5.04 -13.49
C LEU A 46 -6.63 -6.16 -12.48
N PHE A 47 -7.59 -6.68 -11.72
CA PHE A 47 -7.35 -7.74 -10.74
C PHE A 47 -7.42 -9.14 -11.37
N ALA A 48 -6.26 -9.78 -11.57
CA ALA A 48 -6.18 -11.16 -12.04
C ALA A 48 -6.41 -12.20 -10.91
N VAL A 49 -6.21 -11.80 -9.66
CA VAL A 49 -6.31 -12.67 -8.48
C VAL A 49 -7.66 -12.52 -7.79
N LYS A 50 -8.31 -13.65 -7.49
CA LYS A 50 -9.56 -13.69 -6.72
C LYS A 50 -9.63 -14.98 -5.93
N ASN A 51 -10.12 -14.88 -4.69
CA ASN A 51 -10.48 -16.01 -3.87
C ASN A 51 -12.00 -16.07 -3.73
N THR A 52 -12.61 -17.07 -4.36
CA THR A 52 -14.06 -17.36 -4.29
C THR A 52 -14.38 -18.53 -3.36
N LYS A 53 -13.35 -19.15 -2.74
CA LYS A 53 -13.49 -20.30 -1.84
C LYS A 53 -13.69 -19.86 -0.40
N MET A 54 -12.96 -18.83 0.02
CA MET A 54 -13.02 -18.31 1.38
C MET A 54 -14.36 -17.64 1.64
N LYS A 55 -14.96 -17.98 2.78
CA LYS A 55 -16.22 -17.40 3.28
C LYS A 55 -15.95 -16.79 4.63
N ASN A 56 -16.65 -15.72 4.98
CA ASN A 56 -16.53 -15.11 6.28
C ASN A 56 -16.83 -16.16 7.38
N PRO A 57 -15.94 -16.38 8.35
CA PRO A 57 -16.13 -17.44 9.33
C PRO A 57 -17.27 -17.18 10.33
N LEU A 58 -17.67 -15.92 10.50
CA LEU A 58 -18.73 -15.51 11.43
C LEU A 58 -20.12 -15.73 10.85
N ASN A 59 -20.36 -15.33 9.60
CA ASN A 59 -21.70 -15.36 8.98
C ASN A 59 -21.79 -16.31 7.77
N ARG A 60 -20.68 -16.94 7.35
CA ARG A 60 -20.59 -17.86 6.20
C ARG A 60 -20.91 -17.21 4.84
N GLU A 61 -20.98 -15.89 4.76
CA GLU A 61 -21.22 -15.18 3.50
C GLU A 61 -19.95 -15.14 2.63
N SER A 62 -20.16 -14.97 1.32
CA SER A 62 -19.08 -14.80 0.33
C SER A 62 -18.54 -13.37 0.34
N PHE A 63 -17.24 -13.22 0.03
CA PHE A 63 -16.58 -11.93 -0.18
C PHE A 63 -16.73 -11.38 -1.62
N ASP A 64 -17.52 -12.02 -2.50
CA ASP A 64 -17.59 -11.67 -3.93
C ASP A 64 -17.96 -10.19 -4.22
N LYS A 65 -18.72 -9.57 -3.30
CA LYS A 65 -19.15 -8.17 -3.40
C LYS A 65 -18.15 -7.19 -2.79
N LEU A 66 -17.02 -7.66 -2.29
CA LEU A 66 -16.00 -6.87 -1.59
C LEU A 66 -14.67 -6.92 -2.32
N THR A 67 -13.81 -5.95 -2.03
CA THR A 67 -12.41 -5.94 -2.47
C THR A 67 -11.62 -7.07 -1.79
N ALA A 68 -12.05 -7.51 -0.60
CA ALA A 68 -11.50 -8.65 0.13
C ALA A 68 -11.24 -9.89 -0.73
N LYS A 69 -12.11 -10.22 -1.71
CA LYS A 69 -11.88 -11.37 -2.60
C LYS A 69 -10.56 -11.28 -3.37
N ASN A 70 -10.12 -10.07 -3.73
CA ASN A 70 -8.87 -9.85 -4.46
C ASN A 70 -7.69 -9.97 -3.48
N CYS A 71 -7.81 -9.36 -2.29
CA CYS A 71 -6.79 -9.45 -1.24
C CYS A 71 -6.55 -10.90 -0.81
N LEU A 72 -7.63 -11.64 -0.53
CA LEU A 72 -7.61 -13.05 -0.13
C LEU A 72 -7.18 -13.99 -1.27
N GLY A 73 -7.17 -13.52 -2.52
CA GLY A 73 -6.53 -14.23 -3.63
C GLY A 73 -5.05 -14.50 -3.36
N CYS A 74 -4.38 -13.57 -2.68
CA CYS A 74 -2.97 -13.69 -2.32
C CYS A 74 -2.76 -13.98 -0.83
N HIS A 75 -3.49 -13.27 0.03
CA HIS A 75 -3.31 -13.20 1.49
C HIS A 75 -4.15 -14.21 2.27
N GLU A 76 -4.60 -15.28 1.62
CA GLU A 76 -5.21 -16.42 2.31
C GLU A 76 -4.34 -17.65 2.07
N LEU A 77 -4.42 -18.63 2.99
CA LEU A 77 -3.77 -19.92 2.84
C LEU A 77 -4.25 -20.65 1.58
N THR A 78 -3.37 -21.44 0.99
CA THR A 78 -3.67 -22.26 -0.20
C THR A 78 -4.84 -23.21 0.01
N GLN A 79 -4.96 -23.80 1.21
CA GLN A 79 -6.09 -24.65 1.57
C GLN A 79 -7.45 -23.93 1.54
N PHE A 80 -7.46 -22.61 1.68
CA PHE A 80 -8.65 -21.75 1.62
C PHE A 80 -8.73 -20.94 0.31
N GLY A 81 -7.93 -21.29 -0.71
CA GLY A 81 -8.04 -20.75 -2.06
C GLY A 81 -7.21 -19.49 -2.33
N GLY A 82 -6.32 -19.09 -1.41
CA GLY A 82 -5.35 -18.02 -1.66
C GLY A 82 -3.98 -18.55 -2.10
N ALA A 83 -3.03 -17.65 -2.31
CA ALA A 83 -1.66 -17.99 -2.70
C ALA A 83 -0.72 -18.26 -1.50
N GLY A 84 -1.17 -18.04 -0.26
CA GLY A 84 -0.36 -18.19 0.95
C GLY A 84 0.68 -17.08 1.17
N ILE A 85 0.58 -15.95 0.46
CA ILE A 85 1.51 -14.83 0.57
C ILE A 85 1.12 -14.02 1.81
N ARG A 86 1.93 -14.07 2.87
CA ARG A 86 1.65 -13.36 4.14
C ARG A 86 0.18 -13.53 4.56
N PRO A 87 -0.23 -14.77 4.88
CA PRO A 87 -1.64 -15.09 5.07
C PRO A 87 -2.25 -14.31 6.23
N VAL A 88 -3.51 -13.93 6.07
CA VAL A 88 -4.33 -13.23 7.04
C VAL A 88 -5.31 -14.20 7.66
N HIS A 89 -5.31 -14.29 8.99
CA HIS A 89 -6.23 -15.17 9.70
C HIS A 89 -7.56 -14.45 9.94
N MET A 90 -8.57 -14.83 9.16
CA MET A 90 -9.93 -14.30 9.23
C MET A 90 -10.70 -14.66 10.51
N HIS A 91 -10.18 -15.58 11.32
CA HIS A 91 -10.89 -16.16 12.46
C HIS A 91 -10.72 -15.40 13.79
N THR A 92 -9.86 -14.39 13.85
CA THR A 92 -9.48 -13.76 15.14
C THR A 92 -9.72 -12.26 15.18
N THR A 93 -9.17 -11.49 14.23
CA THR A 93 -9.03 -10.03 14.38
C THR A 93 -9.48 -9.19 13.18
N HIS A 94 -9.96 -9.82 12.10
CA HIS A 94 -10.32 -9.12 10.86
C HIS A 94 -11.85 -9.07 10.67
N PRO A 95 -12.54 -8.02 11.15
CA PRO A 95 -14.01 -7.89 11.12
C PRO A 95 -14.52 -7.39 9.76
N ILE A 96 -14.15 -8.06 8.67
CA ILE A 96 -14.59 -7.70 7.31
C ILE A 96 -15.74 -8.60 6.83
N GLY A 97 -16.47 -8.19 5.79
CA GLY A 97 -17.62 -8.94 5.29
C GLY A 97 -18.82 -8.90 6.22
N MET A 98 -18.97 -7.80 6.98
CA MET A 98 -20.08 -7.61 7.90
C MET A 98 -20.51 -6.14 7.93
N VAL A 99 -21.80 -5.92 8.20
CA VAL A 99 -22.36 -4.58 8.43
C VAL A 99 -22.04 -4.16 9.87
N PRO A 100 -21.40 -3.00 10.11
CA PRO A 100 -21.13 -2.52 11.46
C PRO A 100 -22.41 -2.32 12.26
N ASN A 101 -22.36 -2.67 13.55
CA ASN A 101 -23.42 -2.32 14.49
C ASN A 101 -23.17 -0.91 15.05
N PRO A 102 -24.03 0.09 14.77
CA PRO A 102 -23.83 1.47 15.22
C PRO A 102 -23.86 1.62 16.75
N LYS A 103 -24.41 0.65 17.49
CA LYS A 103 -24.35 0.62 18.95
C LYS A 103 -22.96 0.23 19.49
N ILE A 104 -22.10 -0.33 18.63
CA ILE A 104 -20.76 -0.83 19.00
C ILE A 104 -19.66 0.08 18.42
N ALA A 105 -19.84 0.56 17.19
CA ALA A 105 -18.88 1.37 16.46
C ALA A 105 -19.61 2.38 15.56
N SER A 106 -19.18 3.64 15.61
CA SER A 106 -19.56 4.69 14.67
C SER A 106 -18.66 4.60 13.44
N VAL A 107 -19.01 3.74 12.47
CA VAL A 107 -18.26 3.64 11.21
C VAL A 107 -18.92 4.54 10.16
N PRO A 108 -18.21 5.53 9.59
CA PRO A 108 -18.76 6.40 8.57
C PRO A 108 -18.93 5.64 7.24
N THR A 109 -19.93 6.00 6.45
CA THR A 109 -20.32 5.26 5.25
C THR A 109 -19.26 5.29 4.15
N ASN A 110 -18.46 6.36 4.09
CA ASN A 110 -17.32 6.52 3.19
C ASN A 110 -16.16 5.55 3.50
N LEU A 111 -16.15 4.91 4.68
CA LEU A 111 -15.21 3.85 5.03
C LEU A 111 -15.77 2.44 4.77
N LEU A 112 -16.97 2.31 4.19
CA LEU A 112 -17.62 1.03 3.93
C LEU A 112 -17.65 0.72 2.44
N LYS A 113 -17.44 -0.55 2.09
CA LYS A 113 -17.69 -1.07 0.75
C LYS A 113 -19.05 -1.75 0.74
N ASN A 114 -19.99 -1.25 -0.05
CA ASN A 114 -21.35 -1.80 -0.14
C ASN A 114 -22.03 -1.94 1.25
N GLY A 115 -21.80 -0.97 2.15
CA GLY A 115 -22.33 -0.97 3.52
C GLY A 115 -21.64 -1.94 4.49
N MET A 116 -20.59 -2.63 4.06
CA MET A 116 -19.84 -3.58 4.87
C MET A 116 -18.41 -3.11 5.12
N LEU A 117 -17.83 -3.56 6.23
CA LEU A 117 -16.39 -3.46 6.45
C LEU A 117 -15.65 -4.35 5.44
N ASP A 118 -14.57 -3.81 4.89
CA ASP A 118 -13.71 -4.45 3.91
C ASP A 118 -12.24 -4.28 4.33
N CYS A 119 -11.32 -4.99 3.69
CA CYS A 119 -9.88 -4.81 3.92
C CYS A 119 -9.50 -3.34 3.76
N ILE A 120 -10.04 -2.71 2.72
CA ILE A 120 -9.80 -1.30 2.38
C ILE A 120 -10.46 -0.30 3.33
N SER A 121 -11.31 -0.73 4.26
CA SER A 121 -11.81 0.14 5.33
C SER A 121 -10.71 0.56 6.30
N CYS A 122 -9.73 -0.33 6.50
CA CYS A 122 -8.61 -0.14 7.43
C CYS A 122 -7.26 0.00 6.73
N HIS A 123 -7.10 -0.61 5.56
CA HIS A 123 -5.84 -0.64 4.81
C HIS A 123 -5.92 0.21 3.53
N GLU A 124 -4.80 0.85 3.19
CA GLU A 124 -4.55 1.51 1.91
C GLU A 124 -3.33 0.88 1.27
N ALA A 125 -3.55 -0.05 0.33
CA ALA A 125 -2.47 -0.73 -0.36
C ALA A 125 -1.84 0.14 -1.47
N HIS A 126 -2.46 1.28 -1.80
CA HIS A 126 -2.08 2.14 -2.92
C HIS A 126 -1.33 3.41 -2.51
N PRO A 127 -0.38 3.82 -3.36
CA PRO A 127 0.77 3.00 -3.70
C PRO A 127 1.57 2.73 -2.41
N SER A 128 1.50 1.49 -1.90
CA SER A 128 2.27 0.96 -0.76
C SER A 128 2.49 1.95 0.39
N ASN A 129 1.38 2.45 0.95
CA ASN A 129 1.37 3.24 2.17
C ASN A 129 2.36 2.68 3.21
N LYS A 130 3.25 3.53 3.71
CA LYS A 130 4.35 3.10 4.60
C LYS A 130 3.91 2.82 6.03
N ASN A 131 2.67 3.15 6.38
CA ASN A 131 2.14 2.83 7.70
C ASN A 131 2.20 1.31 7.95
N PHE A 132 2.30 0.93 9.22
CA PHE A 132 2.36 -0.47 9.63
C PHE A 132 1.32 -1.31 8.92
N MET A 133 1.78 -2.33 8.17
CA MET A 133 0.92 -3.22 7.39
C MET A 133 -0.08 -2.49 6.48
N TYR A 134 0.30 -1.36 5.89
CA TYR A 134 -0.54 -0.54 5.01
C TYR A 134 -1.76 0.09 5.68
N LEU A 135 -1.78 0.25 7.02
CA LEU A 135 -2.92 0.85 7.72
C LEU A 135 -3.18 2.30 7.29
N ARG A 136 -4.44 2.68 7.10
CA ARG A 136 -4.80 4.05 6.73
C ARG A 136 -4.44 5.08 7.79
N VAL A 137 -4.39 4.68 9.05
CA VAL A 137 -3.93 5.54 10.16
C VAL A 137 -2.47 5.26 10.44
N ASN A 138 -1.69 6.31 10.70
CA ASN A 138 -0.31 6.15 11.15
C ASN A 138 -0.29 5.60 12.58
N THR A 139 0.07 4.33 12.71
CA THR A 139 0.20 3.61 13.97
C THR A 139 1.67 3.39 14.37
N ASN A 140 2.59 4.22 13.84
CA ASN A 140 4.04 4.04 13.84
C ASN A 140 4.50 2.84 12.99
N ALA A 141 5.80 2.72 12.73
CA ALA A 141 6.38 1.68 11.87
C ALA A 141 6.19 0.25 12.42
N ASP A 142 6.03 0.11 13.73
CA ASP A 142 5.87 -1.16 14.45
C ASP A 142 4.41 -1.47 14.85
N GLY A 143 3.47 -0.56 14.56
CA GLY A 143 2.08 -0.69 14.99
C GLY A 143 1.84 -0.36 16.46
N GLY A 144 2.82 0.21 17.17
CA GLY A 144 2.72 0.54 18.61
C GLY A 144 1.60 1.51 18.97
N ASN A 145 1.00 2.19 17.98
CA ASN A 145 -0.14 3.09 18.15
C ASN A 145 -1.44 2.56 17.50
N ILE A 146 -1.64 1.24 17.45
CA ILE A 146 -2.81 0.60 16.82
C ILE A 146 -4.16 1.13 17.34
N GLN A 147 -4.22 1.56 18.60
CA GLN A 147 -5.41 2.15 19.22
C GLN A 147 -5.91 3.39 18.46
N LYS A 148 -5.03 4.13 17.76
CA LYS A 148 -5.43 5.25 16.91
C LYS A 148 -6.30 4.82 15.74
N LEU A 149 -6.02 3.65 15.16
CA LEU A 149 -6.87 3.08 14.11
C LEU A 149 -8.24 2.71 14.70
N CYS A 150 -8.26 2.04 15.84
CA CYS A 150 -9.50 1.62 16.49
C CYS A 150 -10.40 2.83 16.84
N ALA A 151 -9.78 3.93 17.26
CA ALA A 151 -10.45 5.18 17.63
C ALA A 151 -11.21 5.84 16.48
N VAL A 152 -10.85 5.55 15.21
CA VAL A 152 -11.59 6.05 14.05
C VAL A 152 -13.06 5.70 14.13
N CYS A 153 -13.38 4.47 14.58
CA CYS A 153 -14.74 3.95 14.61
C CYS A 153 -15.29 3.72 16.02
N HIS A 154 -14.42 3.47 17.00
CA HIS A 154 -14.81 3.21 18.38
C HIS A 154 -14.54 4.42 19.29
N ASP A 155 -14.74 5.63 18.78
CA ASP A 155 -14.54 6.90 19.47
C ASP A 155 -15.17 6.98 20.87
N ALA A 156 -16.34 6.38 21.06
CA ALA A 156 -17.02 6.31 22.37
C ALA A 156 -16.33 5.39 23.40
N LYS A 157 -15.37 4.55 22.98
CA LYS A 157 -14.64 3.59 23.82
C LYS A 157 -13.19 3.97 24.04
N VAL A 158 -12.75 5.10 23.49
CA VAL A 158 -11.36 5.52 23.51
C VAL A 158 -11.09 6.34 24.76
N ASP A 159 -10.08 5.92 25.51
CA ASP A 159 -9.36 6.82 26.39
C ASP A 159 -8.37 7.61 25.55
N TYR A 160 -8.73 8.86 25.26
CA TYR A 160 -8.01 9.76 24.37
C TYR A 160 -6.60 10.07 24.87
N ASP A 161 -6.45 10.25 26.19
CA ASP A 161 -5.16 10.57 26.80
C ASP A 161 -4.19 9.40 26.68
N SER A 162 -4.65 8.19 27.01
CA SER A 162 -3.86 6.96 26.86
C SER A 162 -3.54 6.62 25.40
N ALA A 163 -4.39 7.04 24.45
CA ALA A 163 -4.16 6.83 23.02
C ALA A 163 -3.27 7.91 22.37
N GLY A 164 -2.92 8.97 23.10
CA GLY A 164 -2.16 10.10 22.56
C GLY A 164 -2.90 10.84 21.44
N ILE A 165 -4.23 10.97 21.58
CA ILE A 165 -5.14 11.66 20.64
C ILE A 165 -5.96 12.65 21.47
N LYS A 166 -6.11 13.93 21.09
CA LYS A 166 -6.93 14.86 21.88
C LYS A 166 -8.41 14.78 21.50
N LYS A 167 -8.67 14.53 20.22
CA LYS A 167 -10.02 14.36 19.67
C LYS A 167 -9.97 13.57 18.37
N LEU A 168 -11.12 13.02 17.97
CA LEU A 168 -11.27 12.25 16.74
C LEU A 168 -10.75 12.96 15.48
N SER A 169 -10.93 14.29 15.38
CA SER A 169 -10.46 15.07 14.22
C SER A 169 -8.95 15.24 14.13
N ASP A 170 -8.19 14.82 15.15
CA ASP A 170 -6.73 14.76 15.09
C ASP A 170 -6.26 13.50 14.34
N ILE A 171 -7.14 12.50 14.17
CA ILE A 171 -6.81 11.27 13.45
C ILE A 171 -6.95 11.53 11.95
N ARG A 172 -5.83 11.43 11.24
CA ARG A 172 -5.78 11.53 9.78
C ARG A 172 -5.79 10.14 9.15
N ILE A 173 -6.60 9.99 8.11
CA ILE A 173 -6.77 8.74 7.36
C ILE A 173 -6.14 8.92 5.99
N PHE A 174 -5.11 8.14 5.71
CA PHE A 174 -4.46 8.11 4.41
C PHE A 174 -5.36 7.48 3.36
N SER A 175 -5.37 8.09 2.18
CA SER A 175 -5.92 7.49 0.97
C SER A 175 -5.13 7.93 -0.26
N ALA A 176 -4.97 7.00 -1.20
CA ALA A 176 -4.53 7.29 -2.56
C ALA A 176 -5.63 7.05 -3.61
N MET A 177 -6.85 6.78 -3.14
CA MET A 177 -7.99 6.40 -3.99
C MET A 177 -8.80 7.60 -4.51
N ASP A 178 -8.56 8.79 -3.97
CA ASP A 178 -9.14 10.03 -4.51
C ASP A 178 -8.29 10.52 -5.69
N GLN A 179 -8.75 10.25 -6.90
CA GLN A 179 -8.01 10.63 -8.10
C GLN A 179 -8.07 12.12 -8.41
N GLU A 180 -9.10 12.82 -7.93
CA GLU A 180 -9.29 14.25 -8.15
C GLU A 180 -8.43 15.05 -7.17
N LYS A 181 -8.43 14.68 -5.90
CA LYS A 181 -7.65 15.33 -4.84
C LYS A 181 -6.23 14.80 -4.73
N GLY A 182 -5.93 13.65 -5.33
CA GLY A 182 -4.65 12.96 -5.20
C GLY A 182 -4.48 12.23 -3.86
N SER A 183 -3.33 11.59 -3.69
CA SER A 183 -3.01 10.90 -2.44
C SER A 183 -2.72 11.85 -1.30
N GLY A 184 -3.20 11.55 -0.11
CA GLY A 184 -2.96 12.37 1.06
C GLY A 184 -3.65 11.88 2.33
N PHE A 185 -3.60 12.73 3.35
CA PHE A 185 -4.19 12.51 4.65
C PHE A 185 -5.49 13.31 4.78
N PHE A 186 -6.59 12.60 5.00
CA PHE A 186 -7.93 13.17 5.03
C PHE A 186 -8.54 13.07 6.43
N LEU A 187 -9.57 13.86 6.68
CA LEU A 187 -10.42 13.67 7.85
C LEU A 187 -11.29 12.42 7.65
N ARG A 188 -11.73 11.86 8.78
CA ARG A 188 -12.57 10.66 8.83
C ARG A 188 -13.76 10.73 7.87
N ASP A 189 -14.48 11.84 7.85
CA ASP A 189 -15.72 11.96 7.07
C ASP A 189 -15.47 12.44 5.62
N ASP A 190 -14.23 12.80 5.28
CA ASP A 190 -13.83 13.29 3.96
C ASP A 190 -13.05 12.26 3.13
N VAL A 191 -12.56 11.19 3.77
CA VAL A 191 -11.71 10.19 3.11
C VAL A 191 -12.51 9.40 2.07
N VAL A 192 -11.86 9.12 0.95
CA VAL A 192 -12.39 8.32 -0.14
C VAL A 192 -11.59 7.03 -0.19
N ILE A 193 -12.21 5.87 0.02
CA ILE A 193 -11.51 4.56 -0.04
C ILE A 193 -11.77 3.78 -1.33
N GLN A 194 -12.59 4.34 -2.20
CA GLN A 194 -12.97 3.77 -3.48
C GLN A 194 -13.09 4.90 -4.49
N ASN A 195 -12.56 4.72 -5.70
CA ASN A 195 -12.60 5.77 -6.71
C ASN A 195 -14.08 6.08 -7.08
N PRO A 196 -14.59 7.29 -6.78
CA PRO A 196 -15.95 7.67 -7.12
C PRO A 196 -16.08 7.95 -8.63
N THR A 197 -14.97 8.29 -9.28
CA THR A 197 -14.91 8.77 -10.65
C THR A 197 -14.33 7.67 -11.56
N LYS A 198 -15.11 6.60 -11.80
CA LYS A 198 -14.67 5.42 -12.58
C LYS A 198 -14.24 5.73 -14.03
N SER A 199 -14.64 6.88 -14.57
CA SER A 199 -14.25 7.35 -15.92
C SER A 199 -12.97 8.17 -15.92
N TYR A 200 -12.53 8.64 -14.76
CA TYR A 200 -11.29 9.35 -14.59
C TYR A 200 -10.25 8.33 -14.14
N ILE A 201 -9.22 8.14 -14.96
CA ILE A 201 -7.94 7.59 -14.54
C ILE A 201 -6.99 8.76 -14.75
N LYS A 202 -6.66 9.50 -13.67
CA LYS A 202 -5.54 10.43 -13.78
C LYS A 202 -4.33 9.59 -14.15
N PRO A 203 -3.65 9.85 -15.28
CA PRO A 203 -2.39 9.19 -15.57
C PRO A 203 -1.53 9.37 -14.32
N LEU A 204 -0.95 8.28 -13.81
CA LEU A 204 0.13 8.40 -12.83
C LEU A 204 1.13 9.36 -13.47
N GLY A 205 1.13 10.63 -13.03
CA GLY A 205 1.89 11.69 -13.68
C GLY A 205 3.34 11.23 -13.82
N LYS A 206 4.05 11.65 -14.89
CA LYS A 206 5.38 11.15 -15.29
C LYS A 206 6.08 10.36 -14.17
N LEU A 207 5.85 9.05 -14.15
CA LEU A 207 6.66 8.15 -13.33
C LEU A 207 8.09 8.37 -13.81
N GLN A 208 9.01 8.68 -12.88
CA GLN A 208 10.39 8.89 -13.29
C GLN A 208 10.87 7.62 -13.99
N GLU A 209 11.62 7.78 -15.09
CA GLU A 209 12.30 6.64 -15.69
C GLU A 209 13.08 5.92 -14.58
N ASN A 210 12.84 4.61 -14.44
CA ASN A 210 13.38 3.70 -13.42
C ASN A 210 12.63 3.59 -12.08
N ASP A 211 11.54 4.32 -11.85
CA ASP A 211 10.75 4.25 -10.59
C ASP A 211 9.81 3.02 -10.51
N ILE A 212 9.92 2.10 -11.49
CA ILE A 212 9.00 0.97 -11.71
C ILE A 212 9.76 -0.36 -11.93
N MET A 213 11.07 -0.39 -11.63
CA MET A 213 11.82 -1.64 -11.52
C MET A 213 11.16 -2.54 -10.44
N PRO A 214 11.28 -3.88 -10.54
CA PRO A 214 10.46 -4.82 -9.78
C PRO A 214 10.71 -4.67 -8.28
N ASN A 215 9.82 -3.95 -7.60
CA ASN A 215 9.82 -3.70 -6.15
C ASN A 215 9.78 -4.99 -5.30
N TYR A 216 9.60 -6.16 -5.91
CA TYR A 216 9.66 -7.47 -5.26
C TYR A 216 11.07 -8.08 -5.25
N GLN A 217 11.99 -7.63 -6.10
CA GLN A 217 13.32 -8.24 -6.27
C GLN A 217 14.47 -7.35 -5.77
N ASN A 218 14.28 -6.03 -5.75
CA ASN A 218 15.12 -5.10 -5.00
C ASN A 218 14.19 -4.26 -4.13
N GLN A 219 14.27 -4.41 -2.80
CA GLN A 219 13.72 -3.41 -1.89
C GLN A 219 14.59 -2.16 -2.09
N PRO A 220 14.07 -1.07 -2.67
CA PRO A 220 14.91 0.08 -3.03
C PRO A 220 15.52 0.70 -1.77
N ASP A 221 16.73 1.27 -1.86
CA ASP A 221 17.50 1.76 -0.71
C ASP A 221 16.77 2.83 0.13
N TRP A 222 15.73 3.48 -0.40
CA TRP A 222 14.84 4.38 0.36
C TRP A 222 13.97 3.66 1.40
N VAL A 223 13.92 2.32 1.37
CA VAL A 223 13.31 1.46 2.39
C VAL A 223 14.21 1.35 3.63
N TYR A 224 15.53 1.59 3.53
CA TYR A 224 16.48 1.46 4.66
C TYR A 224 17.46 2.62 4.90
N SER A 225 17.56 3.64 4.04
CA SER A 225 18.40 4.82 4.31
C SER A 225 17.61 6.11 4.50
N PRO A 226 17.90 6.90 5.55
CA PRO A 226 17.24 8.17 5.83
C PRO A 226 17.72 9.20 4.81
N THR A 227 16.89 10.22 4.51
CA THR A 227 17.12 11.25 3.46
C THR A 227 16.89 10.67 2.05
N ILE A 228 15.77 10.87 1.36
CA ILE A 228 14.87 12.02 1.24
C ILE A 228 13.46 11.45 1.02
N ASN A 229 12.58 11.61 2.00
CA ASN A 229 11.16 11.34 1.85
C ASN A 229 10.50 12.64 1.35
N PRO A 230 9.77 12.66 0.22
CA PRO A 230 8.99 13.83 -0.21
C PRO A 230 7.83 14.17 0.75
N LEU A 231 7.66 13.41 1.85
CA LEU A 231 6.78 13.73 2.98
C LEU A 231 7.55 14.23 4.23
N ASP A 232 8.89 14.23 4.27
CA ASP A 232 9.66 14.78 5.40
C ASP A 232 9.67 16.32 5.41
N ASP A 233 9.20 16.97 4.34
CA ASP A 233 8.99 18.42 4.30
C ASP A 233 7.68 18.88 4.96
N PHE A 234 6.81 17.96 5.38
CA PHE A 234 5.67 18.30 6.23
C PHE A 234 6.06 18.24 7.70
N LYS A 235 6.70 19.31 8.18
CA LYS A 235 6.73 19.61 9.62
C LYS A 235 5.28 19.74 10.09
N ASP A 236 4.86 18.82 10.95
CA ASP A 236 3.66 18.94 11.76
C ASP A 236 3.75 20.24 12.59
N THR A 237 3.06 21.29 12.14
CA THR A 237 3.05 22.60 12.80
C THR A 237 2.21 22.62 14.09
N THR A 238 1.85 21.46 14.66
CA THR A 238 1.04 21.40 15.89
C THR A 238 1.84 21.25 17.18
N THR A 239 3.18 21.25 17.14
CA THR A 239 3.98 21.32 18.36
C THR A 239 4.17 22.76 18.84
N ALA A 240 3.46 23.11 19.92
CA ALA A 240 3.68 24.35 20.65
C ALA A 240 5.15 24.48 21.10
N PRO A 241 5.75 25.69 21.08
CA PRO A 241 7.13 25.87 21.46
C PRO A 241 7.34 25.55 22.94
N LYS A 242 8.29 24.65 23.24
CA LYS A 242 8.79 24.47 24.60
C LYS A 242 9.43 25.79 25.05
N LYS A 243 8.83 26.44 26.05
CA LYS A 243 9.46 27.55 26.78
C LYS A 243 10.76 27.03 27.41
N LYS A 244 11.87 27.70 27.12
CA LYS A 244 13.04 27.74 28.00
C LYS A 244 12.80 28.77 29.09
#